data_AF-A0A1T4LHW1-F1
#
_entry.id   AF-A0A1T4LHW1-F1
#
_cell.length_a   1.000
_cell.length_b   1.000
_cell.length_c   1.000
_cell.angle_alpha   90.00
_cell.angle_beta   90.00
_cell.angle_gamma   90.00
#
_symmetry.space_group_name_H-M   'P 1'
#
loop_
_entity.id
_entity.type
_entity.pdbx_description
1 polymer ?
#
loop_
_entity_poly.entity_id
_entity_poly.type
_entity_poly.pdbx_seq_one_letter_code
_entity_poly.pdbx_strand_id
1 'polypeptide(L)'
;MSHKRYPEQFKIEAVKQVTVAGHSVADVAQRLGTTTHSLYAWIKRYGPDSEEHLQQSAESAEIRRLQKELKRVTEERDLLKKAAAYFASHPE
;
A
#
# COMPACT_ATOMS: atom_id res chain seq x y z
N MET A 1 -32.54 9.91 -14.95
CA MET A 1 -31.69 10.80 -14.12
C MET A 1 -30.23 10.45 -14.40
N SER A 2 -29.45 11.37 -14.97
CA SER A 2 -28.01 11.15 -15.20
C SER A 2 -27.29 11.21 -13.85
N HIS A 3 -26.71 10.09 -13.41
CA HIS A 3 -25.88 10.09 -12.21
C HIS A 3 -24.61 10.90 -12.50
N LYS A 4 -24.39 11.96 -11.71
CA LYS A 4 -23.16 12.76 -11.78
C LYS A 4 -21.97 11.83 -11.55
N ARG A 5 -21.16 11.60 -12.59
CA ARG A 5 -19.96 10.77 -12.51
C ARG A 5 -18.81 11.62 -12.01
N TYR A 6 -18.37 11.34 -10.78
CA TYR A 6 -17.14 11.90 -10.24
C TYR A 6 -15.93 11.09 -10.72
N PRO A 7 -14.83 11.73 -11.12
CA PRO A 7 -13.56 11.07 -11.36
C PRO A 7 -13.09 10.29 -10.14
N GLU A 8 -12.33 9.22 -10.34
CA GLU A 8 -11.79 8.41 -9.24
C GLU A 8 -10.91 9.22 -8.29
N GLN A 9 -10.01 10.04 -8.85
CA GLN A 9 -9.16 10.95 -8.07
C GLN A 9 -9.98 11.82 -7.11
N PHE A 10 -11.12 12.34 -7.57
CA PHE A 10 -12.00 13.18 -6.74
C PHE A 10 -12.58 12.38 -5.55
N LYS A 11 -13.00 11.14 -5.79
CA LYS A 11 -13.53 10.27 -4.73
C LYS A 11 -12.46 9.92 -3.70
N ILE A 12 -11.24 9.62 -4.17
CA ILE A 12 -10.10 9.31 -3.30
C ILE A 12 -9.76 10.50 -2.41
N GLU A 13 -9.66 11.72 -2.97
CA GLU A 13 -9.38 12.91 -2.18
C GLU A 13 -10.52 13.23 -1.19
N ALA A 14 -11.78 13.01 -1.57
CA ALA A 14 -12.91 13.15 -0.66
C ALA A 14 -12.83 12.15 0.52
N VAL A 15 -12.41 10.91 0.26
CA VAL A 15 -12.19 9.91 1.31
C VAL A 15 -11.05 10.31 2.23
N LYS A 16 -9.93 10.82 1.69
CA LYS A 16 -8.80 11.32 2.49
C LYS A 16 -9.18 12.46 3.44
N GLN A 17 -10.10 13.34 3.05
CA GLN A 17 -10.58 14.38 3.97
C GLN A 17 -11.25 13.81 5.22
N VAL A 18 -11.89 12.65 5.11
CA VAL A 18 -12.51 11.96 6.25
C VAL A 18 -11.49 11.12 7.01
N THR A 19 -10.72 10.30 6.31
CA THR A 19 -9.85 9.28 6.95
C THR A 19 -8.52 9.82 7.44
N VAL A 20 -7.95 10.81 6.74
CA VAL A 20 -6.64 11.39 7.07
C VAL A 20 -6.80 12.72 7.78
N ALA A 21 -7.63 13.63 7.25
CA ALA A 21 -7.84 14.95 7.85
C ALA A 21 -8.88 14.97 8.99
N GLY A 22 -9.59 13.86 9.22
CA GLY A 22 -10.50 13.69 10.35
C GLY A 22 -11.79 14.52 10.28
N HIS A 23 -12.17 15.02 9.11
CA HIS A 23 -13.44 15.74 8.94
C HIS A 23 -14.64 14.79 9.00
N SER A 24 -15.79 15.29 9.47
CA SER A 24 -17.01 14.49 9.47
C SER A 24 -17.51 14.24 8.04
N VAL A 25 -18.14 13.09 7.83
CA VAL A 25 -18.75 12.73 6.53
C VAL A 25 -19.81 13.76 6.12
N ALA A 26 -20.56 14.30 7.08
CA ALA A 26 -21.57 15.32 6.83
C ALA A 26 -20.96 16.62 6.29
N ASP A 27 -19.90 17.11 6.95
CA ASP A 27 -19.23 18.36 6.54
C ASP A 27 -18.61 18.23 5.15
N VAL A 28 -17.91 17.12 4.89
CA VAL A 28 -17.28 16.87 3.59
C VAL A 28 -18.34 16.73 2.50
N ALA A 29 -19.44 16.02 2.76
CA ALA A 29 -20.53 15.88 1.80
C ALA A 29 -21.15 17.25 1.44
N GLN A 30 -21.39 18.09 2.44
CA GLN A 30 -21.93 19.44 2.25
C GLN A 30 -20.96 20.33 1.45
N ARG A 31 -19.67 20.35 1.82
CA ARG A 31 -18.64 21.17 1.13
C ARG A 31 -18.45 20.76 -0.33
N LEU A 32 -18.52 19.47 -0.62
CA LEU A 32 -18.33 18.93 -1.97
C LEU A 32 -19.62 18.86 -2.80
N GLY A 33 -20.77 19.25 -2.23
CA GLY A 33 -22.06 19.18 -2.90
C GLY A 33 -22.46 17.75 -3.30
N THR A 34 -22.14 16.78 -2.45
CA THR A 34 -22.47 15.35 -2.64
C THR A 34 -23.34 14.84 -1.47
N THR A 35 -23.77 13.59 -1.54
CA THR A 35 -24.54 12.97 -0.45
C THR A 35 -23.62 12.22 0.50
N THR A 36 -23.98 12.21 1.78
CA THR A 36 -23.29 11.40 2.81
C THR A 36 -23.28 9.92 2.43
N HIS A 37 -24.37 9.41 1.83
CA HIS A 37 -24.45 8.06 1.30
C HIS A 37 -23.37 7.78 0.23
N SER A 38 -23.17 8.69 -0.72
CA SER A 38 -22.12 8.53 -1.74
C SER A 38 -20.74 8.52 -1.11
N LEU A 39 -20.53 9.36 -0.10
CA LEU A 39 -19.25 9.45 0.59
C LEU A 39 -18.95 8.19 1.41
N TYR A 40 -19.93 7.61 2.12
CA TYR A 40 -19.76 6.32 2.78
C TYR A 40 -19.45 5.18 1.79
N ALA A 41 -20.11 5.17 0.63
CA ALA A 41 -19.82 4.19 -0.42
C ALA A 41 -18.38 4.35 -0.95
N TRP A 42 -17.87 5.58 -1.06
CA TRP A 42 -16.49 5.83 -1.46
C TRP A 42 -15.51 5.45 -0.35
N ILE A 43 -15.80 5.73 0.92
CA ILE A 43 -14.96 5.30 2.07
C ILE A 43 -14.86 3.77 2.10
N LYS A 44 -15.96 3.04 1.89
CA LYS A 44 -15.90 1.57 1.85
C LYS A 44 -15.00 1.05 0.73
N ARG A 45 -14.97 1.73 -0.41
CA ARG A 45 -14.21 1.30 -1.59
C ARG A 45 -12.74 1.74 -1.59
N TYR A 46 -12.47 2.97 -1.15
CA TYR A 46 -11.18 3.63 -1.28
C TYR A 46 -10.54 3.97 0.07
N GLY A 47 -11.22 3.65 1.18
CA GLY A 47 -10.71 3.86 2.52
C GLY A 47 -9.68 2.81 2.93
N PRO A 48 -9.03 3.00 4.09
CA PRO A 48 -7.96 2.12 4.57
C PRO A 48 -8.42 0.68 4.83
N ASP A 49 -9.71 0.50 5.14
CA ASP A 49 -10.33 -0.80 5.43
C ASP A 49 -10.88 -1.49 4.18
N SER A 50 -10.67 -0.94 2.98
CA SER A 50 -11.10 -1.62 1.76
C SER A 50 -10.27 -2.89 1.54
N GLU A 51 -10.92 -3.96 1.09
CA GLU A 51 -10.25 -5.25 0.84
C GLU A 51 -9.03 -5.10 -0.06
N GLU A 52 -9.16 -4.27 -1.11
CA GLU A 52 -8.08 -3.96 -2.04
C GLU A 52 -6.90 -3.25 -1.35
N HIS A 53 -7.17 -2.26 -0.51
CA HIS A 53 -6.12 -1.54 0.22
C HIS A 53 -5.41 -2.45 1.24
N LEU A 54 -6.17 -3.31 1.93
CA LEU A 54 -5.62 -4.30 2.86
C LEU A 54 -4.76 -5.34 2.14
N GLN A 55 -5.22 -5.84 0.99
CA GLN A 55 -4.46 -6.77 0.15
C GLN A 55 -3.16 -6.16 -0.36
N GLN A 56 -3.21 -4.93 -0.91
CA GLN A 56 -2.02 -4.21 -1.36
C GLN A 56 -1.01 -3.96 -0.24
N SER A 57 -1.49 -3.62 0.96
CA SER A 57 -0.65 -3.44 2.14
C SER A 57 0.04 -4.75 2.56
N ALA A 58 -0.70 -5.86 2.59
CA ALA A 58 -0.17 -7.18 2.91
C ALA A 58 0.85 -7.66 1.86
N GLU A 59 0.54 -7.52 0.57
CA GLU A 59 1.45 -7.84 -0.52
C GLU A 59 2.75 -7.03 -0.43
N SER A 60 2.64 -5.72 -0.18
CA SER A 60 3.79 -4.84 0.01
C SER A 60 4.66 -5.24 1.20
N ALA A 61 4.05 -5.72 2.29
CA ALA A 61 4.77 -6.23 3.46
C ALA A 61 5.53 -7.52 3.13
N GLU A 62 4.92 -8.43 2.39
CA GLU A 62 5.55 -9.67 1.96
C GLU A 62 6.70 -9.42 0.97
N ILE A 63 6.53 -8.49 0.02
CA ILE A 63 7.62 -8.08 -0.89
C ILE A 63 8.84 -7.58 -0.09
N ARG A 64 8.63 -6.72 0.93
CA ARG A 64 9.73 -6.23 1.77
C ARG A 64 10.40 -7.36 2.55
N ARG A 65 9.63 -8.32 3.05
CA ARG A 65 10.16 -9.51 3.74
C ARG A 65 11.02 -10.35 2.79
N LEU A 66 10.49 -10.67 1.61
CA LEU A 66 11.19 -11.47 0.60
C LEU A 66 12.47 -10.78 0.12
N GLN A 67 12.45 -9.46 -0.10
CA GLN A 67 13.66 -8.70 -0.45
C GLN A 67 14.73 -8.78 0.64
N LYS A 68 14.34 -8.69 1.92
CA LYS A 68 15.28 -8.83 3.05
C LYS A 68 15.87 -10.23 3.11
N GLU A 69 15.07 -11.25 2.93
CA GLU A 69 15.54 -12.64 2.91
C GLU A 69 16.46 -12.92 1.73
N LEU A 70 16.08 -12.46 0.53
CA LEU A 70 16.89 -12.58 -0.67
C LEU A 70 18.27 -11.92 -0.49
N LYS A 71 18.31 -10.74 0.13
CA LYS A 71 19.57 -10.06 0.46
C LYS A 71 20.43 -10.91 1.39
N ARG A 72 19.87 -11.40 2.50
CA ARG A 72 20.58 -12.24 3.48
C ARG A 72 21.18 -13.49 2.82
N VAL A 73 20.39 -14.26 2.08
CA VAL A 73 20.86 -15.51 1.46
C VAL A 73 21.88 -15.24 0.35
N THR A 74 21.77 -14.10 -0.34
CA THR A 74 22.76 -13.67 -1.33
C THR A 74 24.09 -13.35 -0.67
N GLU A 75 24.09 -12.61 0.44
CA GLU A 75 25.29 -12.30 1.21
C GLU A 75 25.96 -13.56 1.78
N GLU A 76 25.18 -14.49 2.33
CA GLU A 76 25.67 -15.79 2.82
C GLU A 76 26.34 -16.60 1.71
N ARG A 77 25.66 -16.74 0.56
CA ARG A 77 26.22 -17.43 -0.61
C ARG A 77 27.52 -16.78 -1.08
N ASP A 78 27.57 -15.45 -1.12
CA ASP A 78 28.74 -14.72 -1.62
C ASP A 78 29.92 -14.83 -0.64
N LEU A 79 29.65 -14.87 0.67
CA LEU A 79 30.68 -15.16 1.67
C LEU A 79 31.25 -16.58 1.51
N LEU A 80 30.38 -17.59 1.33
CA LEU A 80 30.82 -18.97 1.09
C LEU A 80 31.65 -19.10 -0.18
N LYS A 81 31.26 -18.42 -1.27
CA LYS A 81 32.05 -18.38 -2.50
C LYS A 81 33.44 -17.75 -2.28
N LYS A 82 33.51 -16.65 -1.53
CA LYS A 82 34.78 -16.01 -1.17
C LYS A 82 35.67 -16.92 -0.34
N ALA A 83 35.10 -17.61 0.65
CA ALA A 83 35.83 -18.58 1.47
C ALA A 83 36.37 -19.73 0.62
N ALA A 84 35.55 -20.32 -0.25
CA ALA A 84 35.99 -21.39 -1.15
C ALA A 84 37.13 -20.95 -2.07
N ALA A 85 37.07 -19.73 -2.62
CA ALA A 85 38.15 -19.18 -3.45
C ALA A 85 39.44 -18.93 -2.64
N TYR A 86 39.31 -18.46 -1.38
CA TYR A 86 40.44 -18.28 -0.50
C TYR A 86 41.16 -19.61 -0.21
N PHE A 87 40.42 -20.65 0.17
CA PHE A 87 40.99 -21.98 0.43
C PHE A 87 41.59 -22.62 -0.83
N ALA A 88 40.97 -22.45 -2.00
CA ALA A 88 41.52 -22.96 -3.25
C ALA A 88 42.85 -22.29 -3.67
N SER A 89 43.09 -21.05 -3.23
CA SER A 89 44.32 -20.29 -3.52
C SER A 89 45.41 -20.43 -2.45
N HIS A 90 45.10 -21.03 -1.30
CA HIS A 90 46.04 -21.30 -0.20
C HIS A 90 45.98 -22.78 0.22
N PRO A 91 46.36 -23.72 -0.67
CA PRO A 91 46.48 -25.13 -0.29
C PRO A 91 47.65 -25.31 0.70
N GLU A 92 47.43 -26.14 1.73
CA GLU A 92 48.51 -26.59 2.65
C GLU A 92 49.60 -27.39 1.92
#